data_AF-A0A392MP98-F1
#
_entry.id   AF-A0A392MP98-F1
#
_cell.length_a   1.000
_cell.length_b   1.000
_cell.length_c   1.000
_cell.angle_alpha   90.00
_cell.angle_beta   90.00
_cell.angle_gamma   90.00
#
_symmetry.space_group_name_H-M   'P 1'
#
loop_
_entity.id
_entity.type
_entity.pdbx_description
1 polymer ?
#
loop_
_entity_poly.entity_id
_entity_poly.type
_entity_poly.pdbx_seq_one_letter_code
_entity_poly.pdbx_strand_id
1 'polypeptide(L)'
;MRHCAGCQFYRAESRGQSWDSEGNHIKNAGFGPPFALIQGTLEAQGTPFNKLPLEDCPILRRGSVALIGSGPEFFISLADHSEWKQEYTVFGSVLPEDMNVAEKIAALPTLPDVWNNVNVTVLEKPVPFLFRRINKSSQD
;
A
#
# COMPACT_ATOMS: atom_id res chain seq x y z
N MET A 1 -7.28 -7.05 22.32
CA MET A 1 -6.46 -6.83 21.12
C MET A 1 -6.72 -8.00 20.18
N ARG A 2 -7.50 -7.81 19.09
CA ARG A 2 -7.71 -8.88 18.11
C ARG A 2 -6.45 -8.93 17.25
N HIS A 3 -5.63 -9.96 17.42
CA HIS A 3 -4.43 -10.16 16.60
C HIS A 3 -4.89 -10.53 15.18
N CYS A 4 -4.45 -9.79 14.17
CA CYS A 4 -4.54 -10.26 12.79
C CYS A 4 -3.32 -11.16 12.55
N ALA A 5 -3.40 -12.43 12.97
CA ALA A 5 -2.39 -13.41 12.55
C ALA A 5 -2.47 -13.51 11.02
N GLY A 6 -1.39 -13.24 10.28
CA GLY A 6 -1.39 -13.27 8.80
C GLY A 6 -1.38 -11.91 8.09
N CYS A 7 -1.72 -10.82 8.77
CA CYS A 7 -1.58 -9.47 8.23
C CYS A 7 -0.10 -9.10 8.07
N GLN A 8 0.34 -8.91 6.83
CA GLN A 8 1.73 -8.59 6.52
C GLN A 8 1.86 -7.79 5.23
N PHE A 9 2.87 -6.94 5.17
CA PHE A 9 3.39 -6.40 3.92
C PHE A 9 4.35 -7.42 3.33
N TYR A 10 4.20 -7.74 2.05
CA TYR A 10 5.00 -8.76 1.36
C TYR A 10 5.61 -8.26 0.05
N ARG A 11 5.16 -7.11 -0.48
CA ARG A 11 5.74 -6.44 -1.64
C ARG A 11 6.09 -5.01 -1.29
N ALA A 12 7.24 -4.57 -1.77
CA ALA A 12 7.80 -3.26 -1.47
C ALA A 12 8.55 -2.76 -2.70
N GLU A 13 8.15 -1.60 -3.21
CA GLU A 13 8.71 -0.97 -4.39
C GLU A 13 9.05 0.49 -4.09
N SER A 14 10.31 0.84 -4.33
CA SER A 14 10.78 2.21 -4.18
C SER A 14 10.17 3.15 -5.24
N ARG A 15 10.44 4.45 -5.11
CA ARG A 15 10.09 5.45 -6.15
C ARG A 15 10.91 5.33 -7.44
N GLY A 16 11.98 4.54 -7.41
CA GLY A 16 12.89 4.40 -8.56
C GLY A 16 13.37 5.76 -9.08
N GLN A 17 13.26 5.95 -10.38
CA GLN A 17 13.57 7.22 -11.07
C GLN A 17 12.30 7.90 -11.63
N SER A 18 11.13 7.45 -11.19
CA SER A 18 9.84 7.88 -11.73
C SER A 18 9.16 8.93 -10.87
N TRP A 19 9.47 8.97 -9.57
CA TRP A 19 8.97 9.97 -8.64
C TRP A 19 10.11 10.62 -7.85
N ASP A 20 9.93 11.88 -7.47
CA ASP A 20 10.88 12.63 -6.63
C ASP A 20 10.78 12.26 -5.14
N SER A 21 11.55 12.95 -4.29
CA SER A 21 11.54 12.72 -2.84
C SER A 21 10.21 13.07 -2.16
N GLU A 22 9.39 13.91 -2.76
CA GLU A 22 8.07 14.31 -2.26
C GLU A 22 6.96 13.38 -2.76
N GLY A 23 7.27 12.51 -3.72
CA GLY A 23 6.32 11.61 -4.35
C GLY A 23 5.62 12.22 -5.56
N ASN A 24 6.10 13.33 -6.11
CA ASN A 24 5.57 13.87 -7.37
C ASN A 24 6.16 13.10 -8.55
N HIS A 25 5.34 12.83 -9.57
CA HIS A 25 5.81 12.16 -10.78
C HIS A 25 6.76 13.07 -11.58
N ILE A 26 7.92 12.53 -11.98
CA ILE A 26 8.91 13.25 -12.75
C ILE A 26 8.45 13.35 -14.21
N LYS A 27 8.51 14.56 -14.79
CA LYS A 27 8.06 14.79 -16.16
C LYS A 27 8.77 13.85 -17.14
N ASN A 28 7.99 13.16 -17.98
CA ASN A 28 8.44 12.19 -18.99
C ASN A 28 9.04 10.89 -18.43
N ALA A 29 9.01 10.63 -17.13
CA ALA A 29 9.35 9.32 -16.60
C ALA A 29 8.25 8.29 -16.91
N GLY A 30 8.62 7.01 -16.89
CA GLY A 30 7.67 5.90 -17.04
C GLY A 30 6.95 5.61 -15.72
N PHE A 31 5.74 5.06 -15.80
CA PHE A 31 4.97 4.65 -14.62
C PHE A 31 5.31 3.20 -14.24
N GLY A 32 6.47 3.04 -13.59
CA GLY A 32 6.98 1.78 -13.05
C GLY A 32 7.26 0.66 -14.07
N PRO A 33 7.67 -0.53 -13.56
CA PRO A 33 8.20 -0.72 -12.21
C PRO A 33 9.54 0.05 -12.01
N PRO A 34 9.86 0.46 -10.77
CA PRO A 34 9.09 0.20 -9.56
C PRO A 34 7.86 1.12 -9.45
N PHE A 35 6.79 0.66 -8.79
CA PHE A 35 5.51 1.40 -8.68
C PHE A 35 5.34 2.25 -7.41
N ALA A 36 6.42 2.55 -6.66
CA ALA A 36 6.35 3.42 -5.48
C ALA A 36 5.25 3.03 -4.47
N LEU A 37 5.18 1.76 -4.06
CA LEU A 37 4.15 1.25 -3.16
C LEU A 37 4.69 0.21 -2.19
N ILE A 38 3.98 0.02 -1.07
CA ILE A 38 4.05 -1.21 -0.28
C ILE A 38 2.70 -1.91 -0.36
N GLN A 39 2.71 -3.22 -0.59
CA GLN A 39 1.51 -4.04 -0.72
C GLN A 39 1.48 -5.12 0.35
N GLY A 40 0.29 -5.31 0.92
CA GLY A 40 0.01 -6.27 1.98
C GLY A 40 -1.37 -6.90 1.85
N THR A 41 -1.70 -7.74 2.82
CA THR A 41 -2.98 -8.44 2.89
C THR A 41 -3.72 -8.11 4.19
N LEU A 42 -5.04 -7.96 4.10
CA LEU A 42 -5.96 -7.84 5.23
C LEU A 42 -6.53 -9.18 5.70
N GLU A 43 -6.10 -10.30 5.10
CA GLU A 43 -6.62 -11.61 5.46
C GLU A 43 -6.02 -12.10 6.79
N ALA A 44 -6.88 -12.18 7.81
CA ALA A 44 -6.52 -12.76 9.09
C ALA A 44 -6.69 -14.28 9.04
N GLN A 45 -5.71 -15.01 9.56
CA GLN A 45 -5.72 -16.46 9.71
C GLN A 45 -6.98 -16.90 10.44
N GLY A 46 -7.72 -17.82 9.82
CA GLY A 46 -8.96 -18.36 10.35
C GLY A 46 -10.18 -17.41 10.21
N THR A 47 -10.03 -16.27 9.55
CA THR A 47 -11.15 -15.35 9.23
C THR A 47 -11.10 -14.97 7.74
N PRO A 48 -11.87 -15.64 6.88
CA PRO A 48 -11.87 -15.34 5.45
C PRO A 48 -12.31 -13.90 5.20
N PHE A 49 -11.65 -13.23 4.24
CA PHE A 49 -12.00 -11.87 3.86
C PHE A 49 -13.24 -11.86 2.95
N ASN A 50 -14.25 -11.10 3.35
CA ASN A 50 -15.43 -10.88 2.51
C ASN A 50 -15.11 -9.84 1.44
N LYS A 51 -15.24 -10.21 0.17
CA LYS A 51 -15.04 -9.30 -0.96
C LYS A 51 -15.87 -8.03 -0.78
N LEU A 52 -15.20 -6.88 -0.90
CA LEU A 52 -15.83 -5.57 -0.80
C LEU A 52 -16.21 -5.04 -2.19
N PRO A 53 -17.31 -4.28 -2.31
CA PRO A 53 -17.62 -3.56 -3.54
C PRO A 53 -16.58 -2.46 -3.80
N LEU A 54 -16.51 -2.00 -5.05
CA LEU A 54 -15.79 -0.78 -5.38
C LEU A 54 -16.53 0.42 -4.76
N GLU A 55 -15.80 1.30 -4.06
CA GLU A 55 -16.36 2.48 -3.39
C GLU A 55 -15.67 3.77 -3.91
N ASP A 56 -15.33 4.71 -3.02
CA ASP A 56 -14.71 5.98 -3.40
C ASP A 56 -13.36 5.75 -4.10
N CYS A 57 -13.26 6.27 -5.31
CA CYS A 57 -12.10 6.12 -6.18
C CYS A 57 -11.51 7.51 -6.46
N PRO A 58 -10.80 8.12 -5.50
CA PRO A 58 -10.10 9.37 -5.76
C PRO A 58 -8.84 9.13 -6.61
N ILE A 59 -8.21 10.22 -7.05
CA ILE A 59 -6.84 10.15 -7.57
C ILE A 59 -5.93 9.73 -6.41
N LEU A 60 -5.11 8.72 -6.63
CA LEU A 60 -4.19 8.22 -5.62
C LEU A 60 -3.07 9.23 -5.37
N ARG A 61 -2.88 9.53 -4.09
CA ARG A 61 -1.85 10.43 -3.59
C ARG A 61 -0.88 9.67 -2.71
N ARG A 62 0.29 10.26 -2.50
CA ARG A 62 1.22 9.78 -1.47
C ARG A 62 0.49 9.63 -0.13
N GLY A 63 0.58 8.44 0.45
CA GLY A 63 -0.07 8.05 1.69
C GLY A 63 -1.46 7.44 1.54
N SER A 64 -2.08 7.44 0.36
CA SER A 64 -3.35 6.75 0.15
C SER A 64 -3.24 5.25 0.44
N VAL A 65 -4.25 4.72 1.16
CA VAL A 65 -4.40 3.29 1.45
C VAL A 65 -5.58 2.77 0.64
N ALA A 66 -5.33 1.82 -0.26
CA ALA A 66 -6.33 1.41 -1.25
C ALA A 66 -6.40 -0.11 -1.43
N LEU A 67 -7.59 -0.62 -1.72
CA LEU A 67 -7.83 -2.04 -1.99
C LEU A 67 -7.44 -2.41 -3.42
N ILE A 68 -6.87 -3.60 -3.60
CA ILE A 68 -6.64 -4.21 -4.91
C ILE A 68 -7.86 -5.07 -5.25
N GLY A 69 -8.61 -4.66 -6.28
CA GLY A 69 -9.88 -5.31 -6.61
C GLY A 69 -10.84 -5.27 -5.42
N SER A 70 -11.39 -6.42 -5.06
CA SER A 70 -12.31 -6.56 -3.92
C SER A 70 -11.63 -6.97 -2.61
N GLY A 71 -10.30 -6.88 -2.51
CA GLY A 71 -9.52 -7.39 -1.37
C GLY A 71 -9.28 -8.91 -1.42
N PRO A 72 -8.57 -9.50 -0.42
CA PRO A 72 -8.05 -8.87 0.81
C PRO A 72 -6.83 -7.96 0.62
N GLU A 73 -6.31 -7.92 -0.60
CA GLU A 73 -5.06 -7.24 -0.90
C GLU A 73 -5.25 -5.73 -0.92
N PHE A 74 -4.26 -5.02 -0.40
CA PHE A 74 -4.24 -3.57 -0.35
C PHE A 74 -2.82 -3.05 -0.55
N PHE A 75 -2.71 -1.78 -0.87
CA PHE A 75 -1.43 -1.09 -0.91
C PHE A 75 -1.49 0.26 -0.20
N ILE A 76 -0.31 0.72 0.20
CA ILE A 76 -0.05 2.09 0.61
C ILE A 76 0.79 2.72 -0.47
N SER A 77 0.30 3.80 -1.05
CA SER A 77 1.02 4.52 -2.07
C SER A 77 2.10 5.41 -1.45
N LEU A 78 3.32 5.37 -1.99
CA LEU A 78 4.45 6.20 -1.57
C LEU A 78 4.63 7.43 -2.46
N ALA A 79 3.79 7.60 -3.48
CA ALA A 79 3.86 8.67 -4.47
C ALA A 79 2.49 8.97 -5.08
N ASP A 80 2.38 9.97 -5.94
CA ASP A 80 1.14 10.32 -6.63
C ASP A 80 0.98 9.48 -7.90
N HIS A 81 -0.19 8.85 -8.07
CA HIS A 81 -0.53 8.00 -9.22
C HIS A 81 -1.76 8.51 -9.97
N SER A 82 -1.56 9.54 -10.80
CA SER A 82 -2.63 10.09 -11.65
C SER A 82 -3.03 9.16 -12.80
N GLU A 83 -2.14 8.25 -13.20
CA GLU A 83 -2.30 7.32 -14.31
C GLU A 83 -3.23 6.14 -14.00
N TRP A 84 -3.50 5.86 -12.72
CA TRP A 84 -4.40 4.80 -12.27
C TRP A 84 -5.88 5.21 -12.24
N LYS A 85 -6.22 6.37 -12.84
CA LYS A 85 -7.57 6.76 -13.30
C LYS A 85 -8.74 6.40 -12.38
N GLN A 86 -8.59 6.55 -11.06
CA GLN A 86 -9.68 6.28 -10.12
C GLN A 86 -10.16 4.81 -10.19
N GLU A 87 -9.24 3.85 -10.26
CA GLU A 87 -9.57 2.42 -10.37
C GLU A 87 -9.63 1.70 -9.00
N TYR A 88 -9.21 2.37 -7.93
CA TYR A 88 -9.03 1.74 -6.62
C TYR A 88 -9.88 2.39 -5.53
N THR A 89 -10.55 1.56 -4.73
CA THR A 89 -11.22 2.01 -3.50
C THR A 89 -10.17 2.50 -2.50
N VAL A 90 -10.16 3.79 -2.20
CA VAL A 90 -9.32 4.38 -1.15
C VAL A 90 -10.11 4.42 0.15
N PHE A 91 -9.64 3.68 1.15
CA PHE A 91 -10.34 3.54 2.45
C PHE A 91 -9.57 4.14 3.63
N GLY A 92 -8.39 4.71 3.37
CA GLY A 92 -7.58 5.32 4.40
C GLY A 92 -6.45 6.17 3.86
N SER A 93 -5.76 6.83 4.77
CA SER A 93 -4.51 7.53 4.51
C SER A 93 -3.54 7.33 5.65
N VAL A 94 -2.25 7.31 5.34
CA VAL A 94 -1.17 7.38 6.31
C VAL A 94 -1.00 8.84 6.74
N LEU A 95 -0.83 9.07 8.03
CA LEU A 95 -0.57 10.41 8.57
C LEU A 95 0.76 10.95 8.03
N PRO A 96 0.86 12.24 7.67
CA PRO A 96 2.08 12.82 7.12
C PRO A 96 3.34 12.55 7.98
N GLU A 97 3.20 12.62 9.30
CA GLU A 97 4.26 12.38 10.28
C GLU A 97 4.75 10.91 10.32
N ASP A 98 3.90 9.96 9.90
CA ASP A 98 4.18 8.52 9.93
C ASP A 98 4.57 7.95 8.55
N MET A 99 4.57 8.78 7.49
CA MET A 99 4.97 8.36 6.15
C MET A 99 6.39 7.80 6.09
N ASN A 100 7.28 8.25 6.98
CA ASN A 100 8.64 7.75 7.08
C ASN A 100 8.70 6.24 7.45
N VAL A 101 7.67 5.70 8.10
CA VAL A 101 7.58 4.27 8.43
C VAL A 101 7.31 3.46 7.17
N ALA A 102 6.36 3.90 6.33
CA ALA A 102 6.06 3.25 5.05
C ALA A 102 7.26 3.29 4.10
N GLU A 103 7.97 4.41 4.05
CA GLU A 103 9.20 4.56 3.26
C GLU A 103 10.34 3.66 3.75
N LYS A 104 10.47 3.46 5.07
CA LYS A 104 11.44 2.51 5.64
C LYS A 104 11.14 1.07 5.25
N ILE A 105 9.85 0.68 5.19
CA ILE A 105 9.45 -0.65 4.72
C ILE A 105 9.84 -0.82 3.24
N ALA A 106 9.64 0.21 2.42
CA ALA A 106 10.00 0.22 1.00
C ALA A 106 11.51 0.07 0.72
N ALA A 107 12.35 0.37 1.72
CA ALA A 107 13.81 0.26 1.65
C ALA A 107 14.37 -1.04 2.23
N LEU A 108 13.51 -1.96 2.72
CA LEU A 108 13.95 -3.27 3.19
C LEU A 108 14.45 -4.15 2.05
N PRO A 109 15.27 -5.18 2.32
CA PRO A 109 15.73 -6.11 1.30
C PRO A 109 14.58 -6.81 0.56
N THR A 110 14.70 -6.88 -0.77
CA THR A 110 13.70 -7.49 -1.66
C THR A 110 14.33 -8.44 -2.66
N LEU A 111 13.55 -9.44 -3.07
CA LEU A 111 13.85 -10.33 -4.20
C LEU A 111 13.01 -9.92 -5.43
N PRO A 112 13.54 -10.01 -6.65
CA PRO A 112 12.75 -9.84 -7.85
C PRO A 112 11.77 -11.00 -8.04
N ASP A 113 10.58 -10.71 -8.56
CA ASP A 113 9.56 -11.67 -8.93
C ASP A 113 8.77 -11.15 -10.16
N VAL A 114 7.95 -11.98 -10.79
CA VAL A 114 7.15 -11.62 -11.97
C VAL A 114 5.69 -11.99 -11.77
N TRP A 115 4.81 -11.00 -11.73
CA TRP A 115 3.36 -11.21 -11.60
C TRP A 115 2.66 -10.70 -12.85
N ASN A 116 1.87 -11.56 -13.52
CA ASN A 116 1.15 -11.20 -14.75
C ASN A 116 2.04 -10.51 -15.81
N ASN A 117 3.27 -11.00 -16.01
CA ASN A 117 4.30 -10.43 -16.88
C ASN A 117 4.82 -9.03 -16.47
N VAL A 118 4.60 -8.61 -15.23
CA VAL A 118 5.15 -7.38 -14.66
C VAL A 118 6.23 -7.74 -13.64
N ASN A 119 7.41 -7.14 -13.79
CA ASN A 119 8.48 -7.30 -12.80
C ASN A 119 8.11 -6.56 -11.52
N VAL A 120 8.21 -7.25 -10.38
CA VAL A 120 7.92 -6.70 -9.05
C VAL A 120 9.06 -7.04 -8.09
N THR A 121 9.11 -6.35 -6.95
CA THR A 121 10.05 -6.66 -5.86
C THR A 121 9.29 -7.06 -4.61
N VAL A 122 9.52 -8.30 -4.15
CA VAL A 122 8.90 -8.87 -2.95
C VAL A 122 9.86 -8.79 -1.77
N LEU A 123 9.35 -8.51 -0.58
CA LEU A 123 10.16 -8.45 0.64
C LEU A 123 10.77 -9.82 0.93
N GLU A 124 12.09 -9.87 1.17
CA GLU A 124 12.76 -11.12 1.60
C GLU A 124 12.14 -11.69 2.88
N LYS A 125 11.73 -10.80 3.77
CA LYS A 125 11.01 -11.10 5.00
C LYS A 125 9.77 -10.22 5.06
N PRO A 126 8.55 -10.79 4.98
CA PRO A 126 7.33 -10.03 5.15
C PRO A 126 7.30 -9.27 6.48
N VAL A 127 6.74 -8.07 6.47
CA VAL A 127 6.62 -7.22 7.66
C VAL A 127 5.23 -7.39 8.27
N PRO A 128 5.09 -8.07 9.41
CA PRO A 128 3.79 -8.23 10.06
C PRO A 128 3.30 -6.89 10.62
N PHE A 129 1.98 -6.70 10.63
CA PHE A 129 1.37 -5.53 11.26
C PHE A 129 0.09 -5.90 12.02
N LEU A 130 -0.34 -5.00 12.91
CA LEU A 130 -1.50 -5.20 13.78
C LEU A 130 -2.53 -4.10 13.55
N PHE A 131 -3.80 -4.48 13.50
CA PHE A 131 -4.90 -3.52 13.53
C PHE A 131 -5.37 -3.27 14.96
N ARG A 132 -5.52 -1.99 15.28
CA ARG A 132 -6.17 -1.55 16.51
C ARG A 132 -7.23 -0.52 16.16
N ARG A 133 -8.50 -0.84 16.49
CA ARG A 133 -9.55 0.18 16.50
C ARG A 133 -9.23 1.20 17.58
N ILE A 134 -9.13 2.47 17.18
CA ILE A 134 -9.02 3.59 18.12
C ILE A 134 -10.43 3.91 18.59
N ASN A 135 -10.70 3.73 19.88
CA ASN A 135 -11.92 4.23 20.49
C ASN A 135 -11.70 5.72 20.76
N LYS A 136 -12.44 6.59 20.07
CA LYS A 136 -12.56 7.97 20.54
C LYS A 136 -13.41 7.91 21.82
N SER A 137 -12.81 8.07 22.99
CA SER A 137 -13.58 8.52 24.14
C SER A 137 -14.14 9.88 23.76
N SER A 138 -15.46 10.05 23.86
CA SER A 138 -16.13 11.34 23.78
C SER A 138 -15.32 12.34 24.59
N GLN A 139 -14.76 13.36 23.94
CA GLN A 139 -14.33 14.54 24.66
C GLN A 139 -15.62 15.32 24.91
N ASP A 140 -16.01 15.38 26.18
CA ASP A 140 -17.02 16.31 26.70
C ASP A 140 -16.56 17.77 26.50
#